data_AF-A0A0G3BK07-F1
#
_entry.id   AF-A0A0G3BK07-F1
#
_cell.length_a   1.000
_cell.length_b   1.000
_cell.length_c   1.000
_cell.angle_alpha   90.00
_cell.angle_beta   90.00
_cell.angle_gamma   90.00
#
_symmetry.space_group_name_H-M   'P 1'
#
loop_
_entity.id
_entity.type
_entity.pdbx_description
1 polymer ?
#
loop_
_entity_poly.entity_id
_entity_poly.type
_entity_poly.pdbx_seq_one_letter_code
_entity_poly.pdbx_strand_id
1 'polypeptide(L)'
;MLYFQYDEARDEYAKTLRLEVARRPLESALTAPDAIVIRRRDGSIGLNDVYRWGGCGQTAVDLKVESVVGRNWNGWVVEQVFPMPKRPLRSEACQKFTPEYKCVDMTFGNDKMSVQLASHCFLRKRVHNLDKELSYDVFMDTIKTIEFHEGSVSVPRSN
;
A
#
# COMPACT_ATOMS: atom_id res chain seq x y z
N MET A 1 -14.24 -3.96 12.83
CA MET A 1 -13.13 -3.64 13.76
C MET A 1 -12.01 -4.60 13.45
N LEU A 2 -10.93 -4.13 12.81
CA LEU A 2 -9.73 -4.94 12.58
C LEU A 2 -8.81 -4.78 13.78
N TYR A 3 -8.51 -5.88 14.45
CA TYR A 3 -7.44 -5.96 15.43
C TYR A 3 -6.18 -6.43 14.72
N PHE A 4 -5.14 -5.61 14.73
CA PHE A 4 -3.79 -6.08 14.43
C PHE A 4 -3.23 -6.67 15.73
N GLN A 5 -3.16 -8.00 15.79
CA GLN A 5 -2.53 -8.69 16.91
C GLN A 5 -1.02 -8.71 16.67
N TYR A 6 -0.28 -8.05 17.56
CA TYR A 6 1.18 -8.20 17.65
C TYR A 6 1.45 -9.55 18.27
N ASP A 7 2.13 -10.44 17.55
CA ASP A 7 2.63 -11.71 18.07
C ASP A 7 4.15 -11.58 18.30
N GLU A 8 4.58 -11.84 19.53
CA GLU A 8 6.01 -11.88 19.91
C GLU A 8 6.69 -13.17 19.45
N ALA A 9 5.93 -14.17 19.00
CA ALA A 9 6.47 -15.34 18.31
C ALA A 9 6.90 -14.92 16.90
N ARG A 10 8.19 -14.65 16.75
CA ARG A 10 8.87 -14.53 15.45
C ARG A 10 8.78 -15.85 14.68
N ASP A 11 7.63 -16.12 14.08
CA ASP A 11 7.54 -17.06 12.97
C ASP A 11 7.80 -16.29 11.67
N GLU A 12 8.83 -16.75 10.96
CA GLU A 12 9.42 -16.20 9.74
C GLU A 12 8.47 -16.18 8.51
N TYR A 13 7.17 -16.42 8.71
CA TYR A 13 6.18 -16.65 7.66
C TYR A 13 4.95 -15.76 7.70
N ALA A 14 4.83 -14.85 8.68
CA ALA A 14 3.77 -13.84 8.62
C ALA A 14 4.06 -12.86 7.47
N LYS A 15 3.32 -12.99 6.35
CA LYS A 15 3.30 -12.01 5.25
C LYS A 15 2.64 -10.73 5.75
N THR A 16 3.36 -9.92 6.53
CA THR A 16 2.83 -8.70 7.15
C THR A 16 2.58 -7.63 6.08
N LEU A 17 1.37 -7.07 6.07
CA LEU A 17 1.06 -5.84 5.37
C LEU A 17 1.34 -4.66 6.31
N ARG A 18 2.26 -3.77 5.93
CA ARG A 18 2.67 -2.62 6.76
C ARG A 18 2.08 -1.32 6.21
N LEU A 19 1.26 -0.67 7.01
CA LEU A 19 0.75 0.67 6.77
C LEU A 19 1.49 1.64 7.69
N GLU A 20 2.10 2.67 7.12
CA GLU A 20 2.85 3.68 7.85
C GLU A 20 1.99 4.90 8.09
N VAL A 21 1.64 5.16 9.35
CA VAL A 21 0.77 6.26 9.76
C VAL A 21 1.60 7.44 10.23
N ALA A 22 1.32 8.63 9.71
CA ALA A 22 1.97 9.88 10.12
C ALA A 22 0.94 10.96 10.45
N ARG A 23 1.21 11.73 11.52
CA ARG A 23 0.45 12.94 11.88
C ARG A 23 0.88 14.11 10.99
N ARG A 24 0.53 14.02 9.70
CA ARG A 24 0.72 15.09 8.72
C ARG A 24 -0.44 15.08 7.73
N PRO A 25 -0.85 16.24 7.20
CA PRO A 25 -1.85 16.31 6.14
C PRO A 25 -1.41 15.52 4.91
N LEU A 26 -2.37 14.95 4.18
CA LEU A 26 -2.13 14.21 2.95
C LEU A 26 -1.30 14.99 1.93
N GLU A 27 -1.64 16.26 1.68
CA GLU A 27 -0.92 17.10 0.70
C GLU A 27 0.56 17.30 1.09
N SER A 28 0.85 17.41 2.39
CA SER A 28 2.22 17.43 2.90
C SER A 28 2.91 16.08 2.73
N ALA A 29 2.19 14.96 2.89
CA ALA A 29 2.73 13.62 2.70
C ALA A 29 3.15 13.35 1.24
N LEU A 30 2.43 13.89 0.25
CA LEU A 30 2.74 13.72 -1.17
C LEU A 30 3.97 14.49 -1.65
N THR A 31 4.48 15.42 -0.84
CA THR A 31 5.62 16.29 -1.17
C THR A 31 6.79 16.11 -0.20
N ALA A 32 6.65 15.23 0.79
CA ALA A 32 7.68 14.95 1.76
C ALA A 32 8.86 14.17 1.16
N PRO A 33 10.07 14.27 1.73
CA PRO A 33 11.23 13.52 1.26
C PRO A 33 11.06 11.99 1.27
N ASP A 34 10.21 11.49 2.16
CA ASP A 34 9.88 10.07 2.35
C ASP A 34 8.59 9.65 1.61
N ALA A 35 8.05 10.50 0.74
CA ALA A 35 6.83 10.24 0.00
C ALA A 35 6.98 9.01 -0.91
N ILE A 36 6.06 8.06 -0.78
CA ILE A 36 5.96 6.89 -1.67
C ILE A 36 5.25 7.30 -2.95
N VAL A 37 3.99 7.72 -2.80
CA VAL A 37 3.24 8.39 -3.85
C VAL A 37 3.54 9.88 -3.76
N ILE A 38 3.94 10.47 -4.89
CA ILE A 38 4.35 11.87 -4.98
C ILE A 38 3.37 12.69 -5.82
N ARG A 39 3.23 13.95 -5.44
CA ARG A 39 2.66 14.99 -6.29
C ARG A 39 3.78 15.78 -6.94
N ARG A 40 3.82 15.78 -8.26
CA ARG A 40 4.78 16.54 -9.06
C ARG A 40 4.37 18.00 -9.17
N ARG A 41 5.29 18.84 -9.65
CA ARG A 41 5.07 20.29 -9.80
C ARG A 41 3.94 20.64 -10.77
N ASP A 42 3.68 19.79 -11.75
CA ASP A 42 2.56 19.93 -12.70
C ASP A 42 1.22 19.46 -12.13
N GLY A 43 1.18 19.05 -10.85
CA GLY A 43 0.00 18.51 -10.18
C GLY A 43 -0.25 17.03 -10.45
N SER A 44 0.52 16.39 -11.34
CA SER A 44 0.38 14.95 -11.62
C SER A 44 0.80 14.12 -10.40
N ILE A 45 0.10 13.01 -10.21
CA ILE A 45 0.45 12.02 -9.20
C ILE A 45 1.32 10.95 -9.84
N GLY A 46 2.28 10.42 -9.09
CA GLY A 46 3.09 9.29 -9.53
C GLY A 46 3.78 8.60 -8.38
N LEU A 47 4.64 7.66 -8.73
CA LEU A 47 5.50 6.98 -7.78
C LEU A 47 6.85 7.70 -7.68
N ASN A 48 7.39 7.77 -6.47
CA ASN A 48 8.77 8.15 -6.27
C ASN A 48 9.69 7.03 -6.79
N ASP A 49 10.69 7.38 -7.60
CA ASP A 49 11.55 6.41 -8.30
C ASP A 49 12.27 5.45 -7.33
N VAL A 50 12.51 5.85 -6.08
CA VAL A 50 13.07 4.97 -5.03
C VAL A 50 12.18 3.76 -4.75
N TYR A 51 10.86 3.91 -4.90
CA TYR A 51 9.87 2.85 -4.72
C TYR A 51 9.48 2.16 -6.02
N ARG A 52 10.04 2.58 -7.16
CA ARG A 52 9.84 1.87 -8.42
C ARG A 52 10.62 0.56 -8.38
N TRP A 53 9.90 -0.53 -8.23
CA TRP A 53 10.49 -1.84 -8.06
C TRP A 53 10.75 -2.51 -9.41
N GLY A 54 12.00 -2.88 -9.62
CA GLY A 54 12.41 -3.91 -10.56
C GLY A 54 13.04 -5.05 -9.76
N GLY A 55 12.44 -6.23 -9.81
CA GLY A 55 12.88 -7.39 -9.05
C GLY A 55 12.90 -8.62 -9.95
N CYS A 56 13.81 -9.55 -9.70
CA CYS A 56 13.83 -10.84 -10.41
C CYS A 56 13.96 -10.75 -11.93
N GLY A 57 14.63 -9.70 -12.44
CA GLY A 57 14.76 -9.43 -13.87
C GLY A 57 13.46 -8.96 -14.53
N GLN A 58 12.43 -8.60 -13.76
CA GLN A 58 11.25 -7.91 -14.24
C GLN A 58 11.34 -6.42 -13.93
N THR A 59 10.88 -5.61 -14.88
CA THR A 59 10.76 -4.16 -14.75
C THR A 59 9.32 -3.77 -15.07
N ALA A 60 8.73 -2.91 -14.25
CA ALA A 60 7.42 -2.36 -14.54
C ALA A 60 7.46 -1.55 -15.85
N VAL A 61 6.60 -1.94 -16.80
CA VAL A 61 6.50 -1.33 -18.13
C VAL A 61 5.61 -0.10 -18.14
N ASP A 62 4.75 0.03 -17.13
CA ASP A 62 3.79 1.12 -17.00
C ASP A 62 3.46 1.39 -15.53
N LEU A 63 2.97 2.59 -15.25
CA LEU A 63 2.45 3.01 -13.95
C LEU A 63 1.01 3.50 -14.12
N LYS A 64 0.06 2.84 -13.47
CA LYS A 64 -1.35 3.26 -13.48
C LYS A 64 -1.69 3.94 -12.17
N VAL A 65 -2.20 5.16 -12.27
CA VAL A 65 -2.59 5.95 -11.10
C VAL A 65 -4.11 6.00 -11.00
N GLU A 66 -4.63 5.73 -9.81
CA GLU A 66 -6.05 5.74 -9.49
C GLU A 66 -6.28 6.58 -8.23
N SER A 67 -7.26 7.49 -8.25
CA SER A 67 -7.71 8.16 -7.03
C SER A 67 -8.63 7.24 -6.26
N VAL A 68 -8.51 7.26 -4.93
CA VAL A 68 -9.32 6.42 -4.04
C VAL A 68 -9.90 7.26 -2.92
N VAL A 69 -11.14 6.97 -2.55
CA VAL A 69 -11.89 7.73 -1.55
C VAL A 69 -12.44 6.75 -0.52
N GLY A 70 -12.21 7.06 0.75
CA GLY A 70 -12.80 6.37 1.90
C GLY A 70 -13.87 7.20 2.58
N ARG A 71 -14.19 6.86 3.84
CA ARG A 71 -15.26 7.54 4.59
C ARG A 71 -14.98 9.01 4.85
N ASN A 72 -13.78 9.33 5.33
CA ASN A 72 -13.38 10.69 5.71
C ASN A 72 -11.94 11.01 5.26
N TRP A 73 -11.50 10.37 4.19
CA TRP A 73 -10.17 10.51 3.63
C TRP A 73 -10.20 10.30 2.12
N ASN A 74 -9.19 10.82 1.44
CA ASN A 74 -8.94 10.57 0.03
C ASN A 74 -7.47 10.16 -0.16
N GLY A 75 -7.11 9.75 -1.37
CA GLY A 75 -5.75 9.32 -1.65
C GLY A 75 -5.58 8.82 -3.07
N TRP A 76 -4.44 8.17 -3.29
CA TRP A 76 -4.08 7.62 -4.58
C TRP A 76 -3.43 6.25 -4.39
N VAL A 77 -3.71 5.39 -5.36
CA VAL A 77 -3.04 4.10 -5.57
C VAL A 77 -2.25 4.23 -6.86
N VAL A 78 -0.99 3.81 -6.83
CA VAL A 78 -0.13 3.68 -8.01
C VAL A 78 0.18 2.21 -8.22
N GLU A 79 -0.29 1.66 -9.32
CA GLU A 79 -0.03 0.30 -9.75
C GLU A 79 1.21 0.24 -10.63
N GLN A 80 2.18 -0.57 -10.25
CA GLN A 80 3.32 -0.93 -11.07
C GLN A 80 2.95 -2.14 -11.95
N VAL A 81 2.84 -1.91 -13.27
CA VAL A 81 2.39 -2.94 -14.22
C VAL A 81 3.57 -3.75 -14.73
N PHE A 82 3.58 -5.04 -14.42
CA PHE A 82 4.61 -5.96 -14.90
C PHE A 82 4.12 -6.75 -16.12
N PRO A 83 4.96 -6.93 -17.15
CA PRO A 83 4.62 -7.76 -18.30
C PRO A 83 4.66 -9.25 -17.94
N MET A 84 4.10 -10.10 -18.81
CA MET A 84 4.30 -11.54 -18.68
C MET A 84 5.79 -11.87 -18.86
N PRO A 85 6.42 -12.62 -17.94
CA PRO A 85 7.84 -12.91 -18.02
C PRO A 85 8.13 -13.82 -19.22
N LYS A 86 9.18 -13.52 -19.99
CA LYS A 86 9.59 -14.30 -21.17
C LYS A 86 10.11 -15.71 -20.83
N ARG A 87 10.47 -15.93 -19.56
CA ARG A 87 10.95 -17.20 -19.01
C ARG A 87 10.35 -17.39 -17.62
N PRO A 88 10.17 -18.63 -17.14
CA PRO A 88 9.72 -18.87 -15.77
C PRO A 88 10.61 -18.14 -14.76
N LEU A 89 9.98 -17.42 -13.82
CA LEU A 89 10.69 -16.75 -12.74
C LEU A 89 11.20 -17.82 -11.77
N ARG A 90 12.47 -17.70 -11.37
CA ARG A 90 13.20 -18.78 -10.70
C ARG A 90 12.75 -19.05 -9.25
N SER A 91 12.16 -18.07 -8.58
CA SER A 91 11.71 -18.22 -7.19
C SER A 91 10.24 -17.86 -7.05
N GLU A 92 9.57 -18.55 -6.13
CA GLU A 92 8.17 -18.33 -5.78
C GLU A 92 7.89 -16.86 -5.42
N ALA A 93 8.80 -16.23 -4.66
CA ALA A 93 8.71 -14.81 -4.29
C ALA A 93 8.67 -13.84 -5.50
N CYS A 94 9.10 -14.28 -6.67
CA CYS A 94 9.09 -13.47 -7.90
C CYS A 94 7.80 -13.65 -8.71
N GLN A 95 7.01 -14.70 -8.47
CA GLN A 95 5.79 -14.97 -9.25
C GLN A 95 4.76 -13.84 -9.15
N LYS A 96 4.88 -12.98 -8.12
CA LYS A 96 4.12 -11.76 -7.95
C LYS A 96 4.40 -10.65 -8.98
N PHE A 97 5.51 -10.71 -9.73
CA PHE A 97 5.87 -9.71 -10.74
C PHE A 97 5.38 -10.14 -12.14
N THR A 98 4.08 -10.40 -12.23
CA THR A 98 3.40 -10.85 -13.44
C THR A 98 2.04 -10.14 -13.57
N PRO A 99 1.37 -10.19 -14.74
CA PRO A 99 0.06 -9.56 -14.90
C PRO A 99 -1.05 -10.12 -13.99
N GLU A 100 -0.86 -11.31 -13.41
CA GLU A 100 -1.81 -11.94 -12.49
C GLU A 100 -1.93 -11.20 -11.15
N TYR A 101 -0.93 -10.37 -10.83
CA TYR A 101 -0.88 -9.59 -9.61
C TYR A 101 -1.02 -8.10 -9.92
N LYS A 102 -1.49 -7.38 -8.90
CA LYS A 102 -1.55 -5.93 -8.86
C LYS A 102 -0.60 -5.46 -7.77
N CYS A 103 0.60 -5.06 -8.19
CA CYS A 103 1.61 -4.47 -7.33
C CYS A 103 1.31 -2.98 -7.16
N VAL A 104 0.98 -2.57 -5.94
CA VAL A 104 0.53 -1.22 -5.66
C VAL A 104 1.31 -0.56 -4.55
N ASP A 105 1.44 0.75 -4.70
CA ASP A 105 1.85 1.70 -3.70
C ASP A 105 0.64 2.59 -3.42
N MET A 106 0.45 3.01 -2.17
CA MET A 106 -0.72 3.81 -1.81
C MET A 106 -0.35 4.88 -0.80
N THR A 107 -0.91 6.08 -1.00
CA THR A 107 -0.88 7.14 0.00
C THR A 107 -2.29 7.71 0.13
N PHE A 108 -2.82 7.74 1.34
CA PHE A 108 -4.16 8.24 1.63
C PHE A 108 -4.22 8.95 2.97
N GLY A 109 -5.17 9.86 3.15
CA GLY A 109 -5.18 10.73 4.31
C GLY A 109 -6.28 11.78 4.29
N ASN A 110 -6.26 12.63 5.30
CA ASN A 110 -7.09 13.82 5.40
C ASN A 110 -6.20 15.06 5.65
N ASP A 111 -6.79 16.14 6.16
CA ASP A 111 -6.10 17.39 6.49
C ASP A 111 -5.20 17.29 7.73
N LYS A 112 -5.17 16.16 8.44
CA LYS A 112 -4.40 15.99 9.69
C LYS A 112 -3.47 14.78 9.69
N MET A 113 -3.87 13.70 9.03
CA MET A 113 -3.11 12.45 9.02
C MET A 113 -2.99 11.86 7.63
N SER A 114 -1.92 11.10 7.43
CA SER A 114 -1.65 10.37 6.20
C SER A 114 -1.17 8.97 6.52
N VAL A 115 -1.48 8.04 5.64
CA VAL A 115 -1.05 6.65 5.68
C VAL A 115 -0.37 6.33 4.35
N GLN A 116 0.77 5.66 4.41
CA GLN A 116 1.49 5.17 3.25
C GLN A 116 1.62 3.64 3.27
N LEU A 117 1.49 3.01 2.12
CA LEU A 117 1.78 1.60 1.87
C LEU A 117 2.87 1.52 0.81
N ALA A 118 4.02 0.99 1.17
CA ALA A 118 5.08 0.67 0.23
C ALA A 118 4.77 -0.64 -0.48
N SER A 119 4.87 -0.62 -1.81
CA SER A 119 4.92 -1.72 -2.77
C SER A 119 4.49 -3.08 -2.24
N HIS A 120 3.21 -3.40 -2.42
CA HIS A 120 2.66 -4.72 -2.12
C HIS A 120 1.94 -5.31 -3.35
N CYS A 121 2.18 -6.59 -3.64
CA CYS A 121 1.57 -7.27 -4.77
C CYS A 121 0.43 -8.16 -4.30
N PHE A 122 -0.77 -7.80 -4.73
CA PHE A 122 -2.00 -8.52 -4.43
C PHE A 122 -2.41 -9.37 -5.63
N LEU A 123 -3.12 -10.47 -5.41
CA LEU A 123 -3.76 -11.18 -6.51
C LEU A 123 -4.84 -10.30 -7.15
N ARG A 124 -4.89 -10.26 -8.48
CA ARG A 124 -6.06 -9.68 -9.17
C ARG A 124 -7.29 -10.55 -9.03
N LYS A 125 -7.10 -11.88 -9.03
CA LYS A 125 -8.20 -12.81 -8.84
C LYS A 125 -8.71 -12.69 -7.41
N ARG A 126 -10.03 -12.52 -7.25
CA ARG A 126 -10.68 -12.59 -5.94
C ARG A 126 -10.59 -14.02 -5.40
N VAL A 127 -9.91 -14.17 -4.27
CA VAL A 127 -9.78 -15.37 -3.48
C VAL A 127 -10.07 -15.00 -2.02
N HIS A 128 -10.71 -15.91 -1.30
CA HIS A 128 -11.06 -15.71 0.11
C HIS A 128 -10.13 -16.49 1.06
N ASN A 129 -8.93 -16.84 0.60
CA ASN A 129 -7.96 -17.62 1.35
C ASN A 129 -6.77 -16.72 1.74
N LEU A 130 -6.83 -16.17 2.96
CA LEU A 130 -5.79 -15.29 3.51
C LEU A 130 -4.47 -16.03 3.82
N ASP A 131 -4.50 -17.36 3.96
CA ASP A 131 -3.32 -18.17 4.30
C ASP A 131 -2.32 -18.21 3.14
N LYS A 132 -2.81 -18.06 1.91
CA LYS A 132 -1.96 -18.10 0.72
C LYS A 132 -1.67 -16.69 0.21
N GLU A 133 -2.71 -15.96 -0.19
CA GLU A 133 -2.57 -14.69 -0.91
C GLU A 133 -3.79 -13.77 -0.72
N LEU A 134 -3.54 -12.48 -0.51
CA LEU A 134 -4.58 -11.47 -0.37
C LEU A 134 -4.94 -10.89 -1.74
N SER A 135 -6.23 -10.92 -2.08
CA SER A 135 -6.75 -10.28 -3.29
C SER A 135 -6.80 -8.76 -3.16
N TYR A 136 -6.54 -8.08 -4.26
CA TYR A 136 -6.59 -6.62 -4.33
C TYR A 136 -7.98 -6.10 -3.94
N ASP A 137 -9.05 -6.72 -4.45
CA ASP A 137 -10.42 -6.28 -4.16
C ASP A 137 -10.77 -6.41 -2.68
N VAL A 138 -10.37 -7.52 -2.04
CA VAL A 138 -10.59 -7.74 -0.60
C VAL A 138 -9.78 -6.73 0.24
N PHE A 139 -8.54 -6.47 -0.17
CA PHE A 139 -7.71 -5.44 0.44
C PHE A 139 -8.35 -4.05 0.31
N MET A 140 -8.83 -3.67 -0.88
CA MET A 140 -9.46 -2.38 -1.10
C MET A 140 -10.80 -2.24 -0.39
N ASP A 141 -11.62 -3.30 -0.37
CA ASP A 141 -12.84 -3.37 0.44
C ASP A 141 -12.51 -3.10 1.91
N THR A 142 -11.42 -3.69 2.41
CA THR A 142 -10.94 -3.49 3.78
C THR A 142 -10.46 -2.07 4.04
N ILE A 143 -9.56 -1.54 3.22
CA ILE A 143 -9.01 -0.19 3.37
C ILE A 143 -10.12 0.87 3.36
N LYS A 144 -11.12 0.73 2.49
CA LYS A 144 -12.25 1.66 2.42
C LYS A 144 -13.11 1.71 3.68
N THR A 145 -12.98 0.73 4.58
CA THR A 145 -13.63 0.76 5.91
C THR A 145 -12.89 1.60 6.94
N ILE A 146 -11.63 1.97 6.69
CA ILE A 146 -10.82 2.76 7.61
C ILE A 146 -11.42 4.16 7.73
N GLU A 147 -11.41 4.68 8.96
CA GLU A 147 -11.81 6.03 9.30
C GLU A 147 -10.73 6.66 10.19
N PHE A 148 -10.38 7.92 9.93
CA PHE A 148 -9.49 8.66 10.83
C PHE A 148 -10.30 9.29 11.95
N HIS A 149 -10.10 8.79 13.18
CA HIS A 149 -10.65 9.41 14.38
C HIS A 149 -9.66 10.41 14.96
N GLU A 150 -10.03 11.68 14.91
CA GLU A 150 -9.22 12.78 15.40
C GLU A 150 -9.55 13.01 16.88
N GLY A 151 -8.84 12.30 17.75
CA GLY A 151 -8.97 12.45 19.21
C GLY A 151 -7.72 13.07 19.84
N SER A 152 -7.90 13.83 20.92
CA SER A 152 -6.83 13.99 21.89
C SER A 152 -6.74 12.70 22.69
N VAL A 153 -5.59 12.02 22.66
CA VAL A 153 -5.32 10.94 23.62
C VAL A 153 -5.08 11.65 24.95
N SER A 154 -6.11 11.75 25.79
CA SER A 154 -5.92 12.09 27.18
C SER A 154 -5.14 10.94 27.82
N VAL A 155 -3.86 11.16 28.07
CA VAL A 155 -3.06 10.25 28.89
C VAL A 155 -3.79 10.11 30.23
N PRO A 156 -4.13 8.90 30.69
CA PRO A 156 -4.71 8.72 32.00
C PRO A 156 -3.72 9.30 33.01
N ARG A 157 -4.14 10.29 33.80
CA ARG A 157 -3.38 10.68 34.98
C ARG A 157 -3.37 9.46 35.90
N SER A 158 -2.22 8.80 35.99
CA SER A 158 -1.92 7.87 37.07
C SER A 158 -2.01 8.66 38.38
N ASN A 159 -3.02 8.34 39.18
CA ASN A 159 -3.08 8.72 40.60
C ASN A 159 -2.10 7.86 41.39
#